data_AF-A0A5B8VS99-F1
#
_entry.id   AF-A0A5B8VS99-F1
#
_cell.length_a   1.000
_cell.length_b   1.000
_cell.length_c   1.000
_cell.angle_alpha   90.00
_cell.angle_beta   90.00
_cell.angle_gamma   90.00
#
_symmetry.space_group_name_H-M   'P 1'
#
loop_
_entity.id
_entity.type
_entity.pdbx_description
1 polymer ?
#
loop_
_entity_poly.entity_id
_entity_poly.type
_entity_poly.pdbx_seq_one_letter_code
_entity_poly.pdbx_strand_id
1 'polypeptide(L)'
;MADAGRGIFNTLKESYPDLHTSSAAISEAIKEGVTRNTSIGQGNGLAGSSRITTMTGGSFDITSGSGRVFLTPTQFNKIEQEPNFAFEGTCVSGCIMMNSDFSIGSALVFKGVEYFPSNIVDLQYEHPDEDLFILKLKQEPAGVGTRKAGRQMHTKVLNLMNSNPDYSVHIDWEGVNIIASSFADEFIGKLYLKIGQELFLSKIKNINLNPTVAQLLGKAIEQRTSVGKTDS
;
A
#
# COMPACT_ATOMS: atom_id res chain seq x y z
N MET A 1 15.05 1.00 -9.50
CA MET A 1 15.41 2.39 -9.88
C MET A 1 16.91 2.45 -10.07
N ALA A 2 17.40 3.11 -11.12
CA ALA A 2 18.82 3.32 -11.31
C ALA A 2 19.07 4.80 -11.63
N ASP A 3 20.12 5.38 -11.05
CA ASP A 3 20.59 6.75 -11.31
C ASP A 3 22.10 6.70 -11.58
N ALA A 4 22.56 7.46 -12.57
CA ALA A 4 23.99 7.64 -12.91
C ALA A 4 24.65 8.75 -12.07
N GLY A 5 23.97 9.25 -11.05
CA GLY A 5 24.48 10.26 -10.13
C GLY A 5 25.72 9.83 -9.36
N ARG A 6 26.22 10.75 -8.52
CA ARG A 6 27.50 10.64 -7.78
C ARG A 6 27.68 9.40 -6.89
N GLY A 7 26.64 8.60 -6.68
CA GLY A 7 26.65 7.40 -5.82
C GLY A 7 26.43 7.71 -4.34
N ILE A 8 25.96 6.70 -3.59
CA ILE A 8 25.61 6.84 -2.17
C ILE A 8 26.84 7.22 -1.34
N PHE A 9 27.97 6.55 -1.55
CA PHE A 9 29.19 6.78 -0.78
C PHE A 9 29.68 8.22 -0.89
N ASN A 10 29.88 8.70 -2.11
CA ASN A 10 30.37 10.06 -2.33
C ASN A 10 29.37 11.10 -1.84
N THR A 11 28.07 10.81 -1.85
CA THR A 11 27.03 11.71 -1.33
C THR A 11 27.08 11.82 0.19
N LEU A 12 27.21 10.69 0.90
CA LEU A 12 27.16 10.67 2.36
C LEU A 12 28.48 11.06 3.02
N LYS A 13 29.62 10.87 2.35
CA LYS A 13 30.94 11.20 2.90
C LYS A 13 31.09 12.66 3.34
N GLU A 14 30.33 13.59 2.75
CA GLU A 14 30.30 15.00 3.16
C GLU A 14 29.81 15.19 4.59
N SER A 15 28.89 14.35 5.05
CA SER A 15 28.22 14.48 6.36
C SER A 15 28.58 13.36 7.33
N TYR A 16 29.15 12.26 6.80
CA TYR A 16 29.60 11.08 7.54
C TYR A 16 31.03 10.72 7.11
N PRO A 17 32.03 11.51 7.54
CA PRO A 17 33.43 11.35 7.09
C PRO A 17 34.07 10.03 7.53
N ASP A 18 33.53 9.39 8.58
CA ASP A 18 33.99 8.11 9.11
C ASP A 18 33.57 6.91 8.25
N LEU A 19 32.78 7.12 7.19
CA LEU A 19 32.48 6.08 6.22
C LEU A 19 33.67 5.89 5.28
N HIS A 20 34.16 4.66 5.19
CA HIS A 20 35.38 4.35 4.43
C HIS A 20 35.16 3.44 3.21
N THR A 21 34.01 2.75 3.13
CA THR A 21 33.69 1.85 2.01
C THR A 21 32.30 2.11 1.46
N SER A 22 32.06 1.71 0.20
CA SER A 22 30.77 1.90 -0.44
C SER A 22 29.68 1.04 0.22
N SER A 23 30.00 -0.22 0.57
CA SER A 23 29.09 -1.10 1.30
C SER A 23 28.74 -0.58 2.70
N ALA A 24 29.68 0.05 3.40
CA ALA A 24 29.42 0.70 4.69
C ALA A 24 28.46 1.88 4.52
N ALA A 25 28.67 2.72 3.51
CA ALA A 25 27.78 3.84 3.25
C ALA A 25 26.38 3.43 2.82
N ILE A 26 26.24 2.37 2.02
CA ILE A 26 24.93 1.80 1.71
C ILE A 26 24.25 1.28 2.99
N SER A 27 25.01 0.60 3.86
CA SER A 27 24.49 0.09 5.14
C SER A 27 24.05 1.21 6.09
N GLU A 28 24.71 2.37 6.02
CA GLU A 28 24.29 3.55 6.78
C GLU A 28 23.04 4.18 6.15
N ALA A 29 23.00 4.31 4.82
CA ALA A 29 21.90 4.95 4.10
C ALA A 29 20.54 4.27 4.27
N ILE A 30 20.51 2.97 4.59
CA ILE A 30 19.27 2.23 4.86
C ILE A 30 18.76 2.42 6.31
N LYS A 31 19.50 3.12 7.17
CA LYS A 31 19.02 3.48 8.50
C LYS A 31 18.14 4.72 8.43
N GLU A 32 17.24 4.81 9.40
CA GLU A 32 16.34 5.94 9.55
C GLU A 32 17.10 7.24 9.82
N GLY A 33 16.64 8.34 9.21
CA GLY A 33 17.21 9.66 9.43
C GLY A 33 18.54 9.92 8.72
N VAL A 34 19.08 8.95 7.97
CA VAL A 34 20.37 9.10 7.31
C VAL A 34 20.22 9.86 6.01
N THR A 35 20.85 11.03 5.96
CA THR A 35 20.73 12.00 4.87
C THR A 35 21.98 12.86 4.83
N ARG A 36 22.34 13.35 3.65
CA ARG A 36 23.43 14.33 3.52
C ARG A 36 23.10 15.63 4.26
N ASN A 37 21.85 16.06 4.25
CA ASN A 37 21.46 17.29 4.94
C ASN A 37 20.05 17.15 5.53
N THR A 38 19.99 17.20 6.86
CA THR A 38 18.75 17.06 7.65
C THR A 38 17.80 18.26 7.49
N SER A 39 18.29 19.41 7.05
CA SER A 39 17.46 20.57 6.73
C SER A 39 16.79 20.50 5.36
N ILE A 40 17.22 19.60 4.48
CA ILE A 40 16.71 19.44 3.10
C ILE A 40 15.96 18.12 2.92
N GLY A 41 16.45 17.03 3.52
CA GLY A 41 15.87 15.70 3.37
C GLY A 41 15.80 14.96 4.69
N GLN A 42 14.72 14.22 4.91
CA GLN A 42 14.48 13.52 6.17
C GLN A 42 15.27 12.21 6.32
N GLY A 43 15.79 11.63 5.22
CA GLY A 43 16.62 10.42 5.28
C GLY A 43 15.86 9.09 5.46
N ASN A 44 14.57 9.03 5.08
CA ASN A 44 13.71 7.89 5.37
C ASN A 44 13.39 7.00 4.16
N GLY A 45 13.80 7.38 2.94
CA GLY A 45 13.39 6.69 1.71
C GLY A 45 13.92 5.25 1.60
N LEU A 46 15.23 5.06 1.76
CA LEU A 46 15.85 3.72 1.71
C LEU A 46 15.51 2.90 2.95
N ALA A 47 15.42 3.54 4.11
CA ALA A 47 14.97 2.90 5.34
C ALA A 47 13.56 2.32 5.20
N GLY A 48 12.60 3.12 4.73
CA GLY A 48 11.23 2.67 4.49
C GLY A 48 11.15 1.58 3.41
N SER A 49 11.86 1.75 2.30
CA SER A 49 11.86 0.78 1.19
C SER A 49 12.43 -0.58 1.61
N SER A 50 13.53 -0.59 2.38
CA SER A 50 14.13 -1.83 2.90
C SER A 50 13.24 -2.51 3.94
N ARG A 51 12.55 -1.74 4.80
CA ARG A 51 11.58 -2.29 5.76
C ARG A 51 10.37 -2.89 5.06
N ILE A 52 9.75 -2.20 4.10
CA ILE A 52 8.59 -2.72 3.35
C ILE A 52 8.94 -4.04 2.66
N THR A 53 10.06 -4.08 1.95
CA THR A 53 10.46 -5.27 1.19
C THR A 53 10.82 -6.45 2.10
N THR A 54 11.54 -6.22 3.21
CA THR A 54 11.88 -7.30 4.15
C THR A 54 10.68 -7.75 5.00
N MET A 55 9.81 -6.85 5.45
CA MET A 55 8.63 -7.23 6.24
C MET A 55 7.56 -7.97 5.43
N THR A 56 7.50 -7.72 4.12
CA THR A 56 6.61 -8.51 3.23
C THR A 56 7.15 -9.92 2.97
N GLY A 57 8.37 -10.26 3.42
CA GLY A 57 9.02 -11.54 3.09
C GLY A 57 9.82 -11.50 1.78
N GLY A 58 9.95 -10.34 1.16
CA GLY A 58 10.68 -10.13 -0.08
C GLY A 58 12.17 -9.86 0.13
N SER A 59 12.76 -9.07 -0.76
CA SER A 59 14.20 -8.77 -0.74
C SER A 59 14.50 -7.33 -1.17
N PHE A 60 15.64 -6.83 -0.73
CA PHE A 60 16.12 -5.49 -1.07
C PHE A 60 17.59 -5.57 -1.48
N ASP A 61 17.92 -5.07 -2.67
CA ASP A 61 19.26 -5.10 -3.24
C ASP A 61 19.66 -3.70 -3.66
N ILE A 62 20.76 -3.20 -3.11
CA ILE A 62 21.34 -1.92 -3.48
C ILE A 62 22.76 -2.16 -3.96
N THR A 63 23.07 -1.64 -5.14
CA THR A 63 24.44 -1.55 -5.66
C THR A 63 24.78 -0.09 -5.93
N SER A 64 25.89 0.42 -5.38
CA SER A 64 26.38 1.77 -5.66
C SER A 64 27.89 1.83 -5.55
N GLY A 65 28.56 2.31 -6.60
CA GLY A 65 30.02 2.24 -6.69
C GLY A 65 30.51 0.79 -6.55
N SER A 66 31.53 0.59 -5.74
CA SER A 66 32.06 -0.73 -5.39
C SER A 66 31.16 -1.52 -4.43
N GLY A 67 30.15 -0.90 -3.82
CA GLY A 67 29.38 -1.53 -2.75
C GLY A 67 28.12 -2.22 -3.26
N ARG A 68 27.81 -3.40 -2.71
CA ARG A 68 26.49 -4.03 -2.82
C ARG A 68 26.00 -4.49 -1.44
N VAL A 69 24.75 -4.22 -1.15
CA VAL A 69 24.06 -4.72 0.05
C VAL A 69 22.79 -5.43 -0.37
N PHE A 70 22.64 -6.68 0.06
CA PHE A 70 21.46 -7.50 -0.18
C PHE A 70 20.82 -7.88 1.15
N LEU A 71 19.51 -7.64 1.27
CA LEU A 71 18.72 -7.89 2.46
C LEU A 71 17.52 -8.79 2.14
N THR A 72 17.22 -9.69 3.07
CA THR A 72 15.97 -10.44 3.17
C THR A 72 15.51 -10.41 4.63
N PRO A 73 14.37 -11.02 5.01
CA PRO A 73 13.96 -11.08 6.42
C PRO A 73 14.99 -11.79 7.31
N THR A 74 15.82 -12.67 6.74
CA THR A 74 16.74 -13.55 7.46
C THR A 74 18.21 -13.33 7.12
N GLN A 75 18.51 -12.51 6.12
CA GLN A 75 19.88 -12.34 5.62
C GLN A 75 20.22 -10.86 5.44
N PHE A 76 21.46 -10.55 5.78
CA PHE A 76 22.09 -9.25 5.52
C PHE A 76 23.49 -9.51 4.96
N ASN A 77 23.66 -9.34 3.65
CA ASN A 77 24.92 -9.58 2.95
C ASN A 77 25.52 -8.27 2.45
N LYS A 78 26.80 -8.05 2.72
CA LYS A 78 27.59 -6.92 2.22
C LYS A 78 28.70 -7.43 1.31
N ILE A 79 28.86 -6.79 0.17
CA ILE A 79 29.95 -7.08 -0.77
C ILE A 79 30.61 -5.75 -1.11
N GLU A 80 31.94 -5.73 -1.03
CA GLU A 80 32.76 -4.69 -1.63
C GLU A 80 33.45 -5.31 -2.85
N GLN A 81 33.15 -4.78 -4.02
CA GLN A 81 33.72 -5.20 -5.29
C GLN A 81 35.03 -4.48 -5.54
N GLU A 82 35.91 -5.10 -6.32
CA GLU A 82 37.12 -4.45 -6.80
C GLU A 82 36.79 -3.20 -7.64
N PRO A 83 37.61 -2.14 -7.62
CA PRO A 83 37.33 -0.87 -8.29
C PRO A 83 36.95 -1.00 -9.77
N ASN A 84 37.53 -1.97 -10.48
CA ASN A 84 37.27 -2.20 -11.90
C ASN A 84 35.87 -2.77 -12.20
N PHE A 85 35.14 -3.21 -11.17
CA PHE A 85 33.76 -3.69 -11.26
C PHE A 85 32.77 -2.75 -10.56
N ALA A 86 33.21 -1.54 -10.19
CA ALA A 86 32.35 -0.56 -9.56
C ALA A 86 31.20 -0.17 -10.50
N PHE A 87 29.98 -0.15 -9.95
CA PHE A 87 28.81 0.31 -10.65
C PHE A 87 28.80 1.85 -10.70
N GLU A 88 28.78 2.40 -11.91
CA GLU A 88 28.63 3.85 -12.11
C GLU A 88 27.21 4.28 -11.76
N GLY A 89 27.04 4.79 -10.54
CA GLY A 89 25.77 5.30 -10.04
C GLY A 89 25.20 4.52 -8.85
N THR A 90 23.88 4.42 -8.79
CA THR A 90 23.13 3.68 -7.77
C THR A 90 22.00 2.90 -8.42
N CYS A 91 21.95 1.59 -8.18
CA CYS A 91 20.83 0.73 -8.51
C CYS A 91 20.16 0.25 -7.23
N VAL A 92 18.84 0.42 -7.13
CA VAL A 92 18.00 -0.05 -6.03
C VAL A 92 16.92 -0.96 -6.60
N SER A 93 16.88 -2.20 -6.13
CA SER A 93 15.87 -3.20 -6.49
C SER A 93 15.18 -3.69 -5.22
N GLY A 94 13.85 -3.64 -5.22
CA GLY A 94 13.03 -4.16 -4.13
C GLY A 94 12.03 -5.16 -4.66
N CYS A 95 11.99 -6.34 -4.08
CA CYS A 95 10.96 -7.34 -4.32
C CYS A 95 9.98 -7.32 -3.14
N ILE A 96 8.69 -7.21 -3.44
CA ILE A 96 7.61 -7.24 -2.47
C ILE A 96 6.79 -8.50 -2.71
N MET A 97 6.56 -9.29 -1.66
CA MET A 97 5.69 -10.46 -1.76
C MET A 97 4.23 -10.06 -1.46
N MET A 98 3.32 -10.43 -2.36
CA MET A 98 1.90 -10.04 -2.32
C MET A 98 1.01 -11.08 -1.63
N ASN A 99 1.56 -11.88 -0.71
CA ASN A 99 0.93 -13.09 -0.17
C ASN A 99 0.65 -13.05 1.34
N SER A 100 0.61 -11.87 1.97
CA SER A 100 0.26 -11.72 3.39
C SER A 100 -0.54 -10.43 3.66
N ASP A 101 -1.25 -10.41 4.79
CA ASP A 101 -1.84 -9.20 5.39
C ASP A 101 -0.69 -8.27 5.82
N PHE A 102 -0.18 -7.47 4.89
CA PHE A 102 0.88 -6.50 5.14
C PHE A 102 0.33 -5.08 5.17
N SER A 103 0.55 -4.37 6.28
CA SER A 103 0.28 -2.93 6.38
C SER A 103 1.55 -2.15 6.03
N ILE A 104 1.46 -1.22 5.08
CA ILE A 104 2.55 -0.29 4.78
C ILE A 104 2.85 0.59 6.00
N GLY A 105 1.83 0.97 6.77
CA GLY A 105 1.98 1.79 7.97
C GLY A 105 2.94 1.15 8.97
N SER A 106 2.77 -0.15 9.26
CA SER A 106 3.58 -0.84 10.26
C SER A 106 5.05 -0.98 9.85
N ALA A 107 5.35 -0.93 8.55
CA ALA A 107 6.72 -0.89 8.05
C ALA A 107 7.33 0.52 8.07
N LEU A 108 6.51 1.56 8.03
CA LEU A 108 6.91 2.96 7.98
C LEU A 108 6.74 3.65 9.34
N VAL A 109 7.24 3.04 10.41
CA VAL A 109 7.32 3.68 11.73
C VAL A 109 8.62 4.48 11.83
N PHE A 110 8.53 5.81 11.75
CA PHE A 110 9.68 6.70 11.89
C PHE A 110 9.53 7.53 13.17
N LYS A 111 10.58 7.58 13.99
CA LYS A 111 10.62 8.24 15.31
C LYS A 111 9.47 7.81 16.23
N GLY A 112 9.03 6.56 16.10
CA GLY A 112 7.91 5.99 16.88
C GLY A 112 6.51 6.39 16.38
N VAL A 113 6.41 7.13 15.27
CA VAL A 113 5.13 7.51 14.65
C VAL A 113 4.90 6.66 13.40
N GLU A 114 3.76 5.99 13.34
CA GLU A 114 3.34 5.21 12.18
C GLU A 114 2.97 6.15 11.03
N TYR A 115 3.64 6.01 9.89
CA TYR A 115 3.36 6.83 8.71
C TYR A 115 2.23 6.19 7.90
N PHE A 116 1.06 6.82 7.91
CA PHE A 116 -0.06 6.44 7.06
C PHE A 116 0.01 7.22 5.74
N PRO A 117 0.15 6.56 4.58
CA PRO A 117 0.12 7.23 3.27
C PRO A 117 -1.29 7.69 2.85
N SER A 118 -2.23 7.83 3.80
CA SER A 118 -3.67 8.06 3.59
C SER A 118 -3.96 9.23 2.64
N ASN A 119 -3.13 10.27 2.69
CA ASN A 119 -3.32 11.51 1.96
C ASN A 119 -3.47 11.38 0.42
N ILE A 120 -2.92 10.35 -0.23
CA ILE A 120 -3.07 10.18 -1.70
C ILE A 120 -4.38 9.50 -2.07
N VAL A 121 -4.85 8.56 -1.25
CA VAL A 121 -6.13 7.87 -1.49
C VAL A 121 -7.27 8.84 -1.15
N ASP A 122 -7.14 9.58 -0.05
CA ASP A 122 -8.16 10.52 0.41
C ASP A 122 -8.46 11.58 -0.66
N LEU A 123 -7.45 12.24 -1.24
CA LEU A 123 -7.64 13.28 -2.27
C LEU A 123 -8.39 12.81 -3.53
N GLN A 124 -8.29 11.54 -3.91
CA GLN A 124 -8.94 11.03 -5.12
C GLN A 124 -10.44 10.73 -4.88
N TYR A 125 -10.77 10.27 -3.69
CA TYR A 125 -12.10 9.75 -3.37
C TYR A 125 -12.91 10.72 -2.52
N GLU A 126 -12.29 11.66 -1.82
CA GLU A 126 -12.98 12.65 -0.99
C GLU A 126 -13.85 13.58 -1.86
N HIS A 127 -15.08 13.81 -1.40
CA HIS A 127 -15.93 14.79 -2.03
C HIS A 127 -15.41 16.19 -1.69
N PRO A 128 -15.30 17.12 -2.66
CA PRO A 128 -14.69 18.42 -2.43
C PRO A 128 -15.41 19.27 -1.37
N ASP A 129 -16.71 19.05 -1.18
CA ASP A 129 -17.57 19.91 -0.37
C ASP A 129 -18.33 19.15 0.74
N GLU A 130 -18.20 17.81 0.81
CA GLU A 130 -18.93 16.99 1.79
C GLU A 130 -17.97 16.03 2.50
N ASP A 131 -18.23 15.76 3.80
CA ASP A 131 -17.45 14.85 4.65
C ASP A 131 -17.71 13.38 4.29
N LEU A 132 -17.41 12.99 3.04
CA LEU A 132 -17.63 11.66 2.51
C LEU A 132 -16.65 11.30 1.40
N PHE A 133 -16.52 9.99 1.16
CA PHE A 133 -15.83 9.43 0.01
C PHE A 133 -16.82 9.00 -1.09
N ILE A 134 -16.50 9.27 -2.35
CA ILE A 134 -17.23 8.78 -3.53
C ILE A 134 -16.38 7.78 -4.32
N LEU A 135 -16.80 6.51 -4.31
CA LEU A 135 -16.21 5.44 -5.11
C LEU A 135 -17.03 5.22 -6.40
N LYS A 136 -16.54 5.73 -7.53
CA LYS A 136 -17.18 5.57 -8.85
C LYS A 136 -16.77 4.26 -9.52
N LEU A 137 -17.64 3.25 -9.48
CA LEU A 137 -17.31 1.91 -9.96
C LEU A 137 -16.97 1.85 -11.46
N LYS A 138 -17.55 2.73 -12.27
CA LYS A 138 -17.26 2.80 -13.71
C LYS A 138 -15.81 3.22 -14.00
N GLN A 139 -15.18 3.96 -13.09
CA GLN A 139 -13.79 4.43 -13.21
C GLN A 139 -12.79 3.42 -12.67
N GLU A 140 -13.25 2.35 -12.01
CA GLU A 140 -12.37 1.38 -11.39
C GLU A 140 -11.86 0.34 -12.41
N PRO A 141 -10.53 0.17 -12.54
CA PRO A 141 -9.93 -0.66 -13.59
C PRO A 141 -10.21 -2.15 -13.42
N ALA A 142 -10.60 -2.58 -12.22
CA ALA A 142 -10.91 -3.97 -11.91
C ALA A 142 -12.18 -4.49 -12.62
N GLY A 143 -13.09 -3.57 -12.99
CA GLY A 143 -14.41 -3.91 -13.51
C GLY A 143 -15.32 -4.57 -12.45
N VAL A 144 -16.44 -5.14 -12.91
CA VAL A 144 -17.52 -5.67 -12.04
C VAL A 144 -17.91 -7.13 -12.34
N GLY A 145 -17.11 -7.81 -13.16
CA GLY A 145 -17.44 -9.13 -13.70
C GLY A 145 -16.83 -10.33 -12.96
N THR A 146 -15.95 -10.12 -11.98
CA THR A 146 -15.18 -11.22 -11.36
C THR A 146 -15.16 -11.13 -9.84
N ARG A 147 -15.01 -12.30 -9.19
CA ARG A 147 -14.76 -12.39 -7.75
C ARG A 147 -13.51 -11.62 -7.33
N LYS A 148 -12.42 -11.67 -8.13
CA LYS A 148 -11.18 -10.94 -7.85
C LYS A 148 -11.42 -9.43 -7.79
N ALA A 149 -12.20 -8.89 -8.72
CA ALA A 149 -12.58 -7.49 -8.72
C ALA A 149 -13.43 -7.13 -7.49
N GLY A 150 -14.35 -8.01 -7.09
CA GLY A 150 -15.15 -7.83 -5.88
C GLY A 150 -14.29 -7.74 -4.62
N ARG A 151 -13.28 -8.61 -4.50
CA ARG A 151 -12.31 -8.56 -3.39
C ARG A 151 -11.49 -7.27 -3.39
N GLN A 152 -11.08 -6.78 -4.56
CA GLN A 152 -10.34 -5.52 -4.67
C GLN A 152 -11.20 -4.33 -4.20
N MET A 153 -12.47 -4.26 -4.62
CA MET A 153 -13.41 -3.22 -4.19
C MET A 153 -13.71 -3.31 -2.69
N HIS A 154 -13.89 -4.52 -2.16
CA HIS A 154 -14.06 -4.76 -0.72
C HIS A 154 -12.89 -4.18 0.09
N THR A 155 -11.66 -4.54 -0.27
CA THR A 155 -10.46 -4.01 0.39
C THR A 155 -10.37 -2.49 0.25
N LYS A 156 -10.69 -1.94 -0.92
CA LYS A 156 -10.66 -0.48 -1.14
C LYS A 156 -11.64 0.25 -0.22
N VAL A 157 -12.88 -0.21 -0.11
CA VAL A 157 -13.87 0.41 0.78
C VAL A 157 -13.43 0.33 2.24
N LEU A 158 -12.89 -0.79 2.70
CA LEU A 158 -12.35 -0.89 4.06
C LEU A 158 -11.18 0.09 4.29
N ASN A 159 -10.31 0.27 3.30
CA ASN A 159 -9.21 1.22 3.40
C ASN A 159 -9.72 2.66 3.50
N LEU A 160 -10.74 3.03 2.73
CA LEU A 160 -11.38 4.37 2.82
C LEU A 160 -12.03 4.58 4.19
N MET A 161 -12.77 3.59 4.70
CA MET A 161 -13.36 3.67 6.04
C MET A 161 -12.31 3.83 7.13
N ASN A 162 -11.14 3.19 6.97
CA ASN A 162 -10.05 3.28 7.93
C ASN A 162 -9.24 4.58 7.78
N SER A 163 -9.22 5.21 6.61
CA SER A 163 -8.45 6.44 6.39
C SER A 163 -9.14 7.65 7.03
N ASN A 164 -10.47 7.72 6.98
CA ASN A 164 -11.24 8.69 7.74
C ASN A 164 -12.50 8.04 8.36
N PRO A 165 -12.44 7.65 9.64
CA PRO A 165 -13.55 6.97 10.32
C PRO A 165 -14.85 7.77 10.41
N ASP A 166 -14.79 9.10 10.32
CA ASP A 166 -15.96 9.97 10.44
C ASP A 166 -16.75 10.05 9.13
N TYR A 167 -16.09 9.82 7.98
CA TYR A 167 -16.70 9.93 6.67
C TYR A 167 -17.58 8.72 6.34
N SER A 168 -18.60 8.94 5.50
CA SER A 168 -19.33 7.86 4.83
C SER A 168 -18.64 7.49 3.51
N VAL A 169 -18.87 6.27 3.02
CA VAL A 169 -18.44 5.83 1.69
C VAL A 169 -19.66 5.65 0.80
N HIS A 170 -19.76 6.49 -0.22
CA HIS A 170 -20.78 6.47 -1.26
C HIS A 170 -20.25 5.69 -2.46
N ILE A 171 -20.82 4.51 -2.69
CA ILE A 171 -20.53 3.67 -3.84
C ILE A 171 -21.45 4.10 -4.97
N ASP A 172 -20.88 4.69 -6.01
CA ASP A 172 -21.59 5.19 -7.17
C ASP A 172 -21.62 4.15 -8.29
N TRP A 173 -22.84 3.69 -8.58
CA TRP A 173 -23.15 2.67 -9.58
C TRP A 173 -23.52 3.25 -10.95
N GLU A 174 -23.38 4.57 -11.14
CA GLU A 174 -23.72 5.21 -12.41
C GLU A 174 -22.98 4.57 -13.60
N GLY A 175 -23.75 4.16 -14.61
CA GLY A 175 -23.24 3.50 -15.81
C GLY A 175 -22.80 2.04 -15.61
N VAL A 176 -23.03 1.44 -14.45
CA VAL A 176 -22.90 0.00 -14.22
C VAL A 176 -24.26 -0.64 -14.46
N ASN A 177 -24.42 -1.34 -15.59
CA ASN A 177 -25.71 -1.95 -15.98
C ASN A 177 -25.95 -3.32 -15.32
N ILE A 178 -24.90 -4.13 -15.19
CA ILE A 178 -24.98 -5.48 -14.63
C ILE A 178 -23.65 -5.84 -13.94
N ILE A 179 -23.73 -6.69 -12.93
CA ILE A 179 -22.58 -7.23 -12.21
C ILE A 179 -22.66 -8.75 -12.13
N ALA A 180 -21.53 -9.41 -11.93
CA ALA A 180 -21.53 -10.83 -11.60
C ALA A 180 -22.07 -11.06 -10.18
N SER A 181 -22.86 -12.12 -9.96
CA SER A 181 -23.32 -12.50 -8.62
C SER A 181 -22.14 -12.74 -7.66
N SER A 182 -21.06 -13.35 -8.16
CA SER A 182 -19.82 -13.55 -7.40
C SER A 182 -19.08 -12.26 -7.06
N PHE A 183 -19.26 -11.19 -7.84
CA PHE A 183 -18.75 -9.86 -7.51
C PHE A 183 -19.60 -9.23 -6.38
N ALA A 184 -20.93 -9.30 -6.48
CA ALA A 184 -21.85 -8.77 -5.46
C ALA A 184 -21.62 -9.41 -4.08
N ASP A 185 -21.49 -10.73 -4.04
CA ASP A 185 -21.23 -11.48 -2.80
C ASP A 185 -19.85 -11.15 -2.20
N GLU A 186 -18.80 -11.16 -3.04
CA GLU A 186 -17.44 -10.90 -2.56
C GLU A 186 -17.24 -9.44 -2.12
N PHE A 187 -17.92 -8.51 -2.78
CA PHE A 187 -17.84 -7.10 -2.45
C PHE A 187 -18.81 -6.74 -1.31
N ILE A 188 -20.10 -6.65 -1.61
CA ILE A 188 -21.10 -6.10 -0.67
C ILE A 188 -21.49 -7.13 0.39
N GLY A 189 -21.70 -8.40 0.01
CA GLY A 189 -22.10 -9.44 0.95
C GLY A 189 -21.07 -9.66 2.07
N LYS A 190 -19.80 -9.82 1.69
CA LYS A 190 -18.71 -9.95 2.67
C LYS A 190 -18.44 -8.67 3.45
N LEU A 191 -18.56 -7.50 2.81
CA LEU A 191 -18.39 -6.22 3.50
C LEU A 191 -19.44 -6.08 4.62
N TYR A 192 -20.71 -6.35 4.31
CA TYR A 192 -21.81 -6.34 5.27
C TYR A 192 -21.55 -7.24 6.49
N LEU A 193 -21.06 -8.47 6.27
CA LEU A 193 -20.67 -9.36 7.36
C LEU A 193 -19.47 -8.84 8.15
N LYS A 194 -18.47 -8.28 7.47
CA LYS A 194 -17.20 -7.87 8.08
C LYS A 194 -17.37 -6.68 9.02
N ILE A 195 -18.17 -5.70 8.63
CA ILE A 195 -18.36 -4.46 9.40
C ILE A 195 -19.64 -4.47 10.26
N GLY A 196 -20.53 -5.43 10.03
CA GLY A 196 -21.80 -5.55 10.72
C GLY A 196 -22.88 -4.63 10.16
N GLN A 197 -24.13 -4.98 10.45
CA GLN A 197 -25.32 -4.30 9.90
C GLN A 197 -25.37 -2.81 10.25
N GLU A 198 -25.14 -2.46 11.52
CA GLU A 198 -25.27 -1.08 12.00
C GLU A 198 -24.25 -0.15 11.33
N LEU A 199 -22.98 -0.58 11.27
CA LEU A 199 -21.93 0.21 10.63
C LEU A 199 -22.14 0.26 9.11
N PHE A 200 -22.58 -0.83 8.49
CA PHE A 200 -22.89 -0.84 7.06
C PHE A 200 -24.00 0.16 6.70
N LEU A 201 -25.11 0.18 7.43
CA LEU A 201 -26.24 1.07 7.14
C LEU A 201 -25.91 2.55 7.38
N SER A 202 -25.08 2.84 8.39
CA SER A 202 -24.66 4.20 8.71
C SER A 202 -23.57 4.73 7.78
N LYS A 203 -22.56 3.92 7.45
CA LYS A 203 -21.36 4.36 6.72
C LYS A 203 -21.38 4.07 5.22
N ILE A 204 -22.10 3.06 4.75
CA ILE A 204 -22.09 2.69 3.33
C ILE A 204 -23.39 3.13 2.65
N LYS A 205 -23.28 3.97 1.63
CA LYS A 205 -24.42 4.35 0.77
C LYS A 205 -24.18 3.88 -0.65
N ASN A 206 -25.18 3.22 -1.23
CA ASN A 206 -25.16 2.87 -2.66
C ASN A 206 -26.01 3.89 -3.41
N ILE A 207 -25.40 4.67 -4.29
CA ILE A 207 -26.05 5.73 -5.07
C ILE A 207 -26.09 5.37 -6.57
N ASN A 208 -27.05 5.93 -7.30
CA ASN A 208 -27.24 5.68 -8.74
C ASN A 208 -27.41 4.18 -9.12
N LEU A 209 -28.00 3.40 -8.21
CA LEU A 209 -28.33 1.99 -8.45
C LEU A 209 -29.42 1.85 -9.52
N ASN A 210 -29.19 0.93 -10.46
CA ASN A 210 -30.27 0.43 -11.30
C ASN A 210 -30.99 -0.76 -10.63
N PRO A 211 -32.24 -1.08 -11.04
CA PRO A 211 -33.01 -2.16 -10.42
C PRO A 211 -32.36 -3.55 -10.47
N THR A 212 -31.68 -3.89 -11.56
CA THR A 212 -30.99 -5.18 -11.73
C THR A 212 -29.83 -5.33 -10.75
N VAL A 213 -29.00 -4.30 -10.63
CA VAL A 213 -27.87 -4.29 -9.68
C VAL A 213 -28.39 -4.30 -8.25
N ALA A 214 -29.41 -3.48 -7.93
CA ALA A 214 -30.02 -3.47 -6.59
C ALA A 214 -30.52 -4.86 -6.16
N GLN A 215 -31.16 -5.61 -7.07
CA GLN A 215 -31.60 -6.97 -6.79
C GLN A 215 -30.43 -7.93 -6.54
N LEU A 216 -29.34 -7.81 -7.29
CA LEU A 216 -28.14 -8.64 -7.11
C LEU A 216 -27.45 -8.35 -5.76
N LEU A 217 -27.38 -7.09 -5.36
CA LEU A 217 -26.84 -6.69 -4.06
C LEU A 217 -27.72 -7.18 -2.91
N GLY A 218 -29.04 -7.04 -3.03
CA GLY A 218 -29.99 -7.54 -2.03
C GLY A 218 -29.83 -9.04 -1.80
N LYS A 219 -29.77 -9.83 -2.88
CA LYS A 219 -29.50 -11.29 -2.80
C LYS A 219 -28.17 -11.60 -2.12
N ALA A 220 -27.12 -10.85 -2.43
CA ALA A 220 -25.81 -11.06 -1.81
C ALA A 220 -25.84 -10.82 -0.29
N ILE A 221 -26.56 -9.80 0.18
CA ILE A 221 -26.71 -9.53 1.62
C ILE A 221 -27.57 -10.62 2.28
N GLU A 222 -28.74 -10.93 1.71
CA GLU A 222 -29.67 -11.95 2.25
C GLU A 222 -29.04 -13.33 2.41
N GLN A 223 -28.23 -13.76 1.43
CA GLN A 223 -27.48 -15.02 1.50
C GLN A 223 -26.52 -15.06 2.69
N ARG A 224 -25.99 -13.92 3.10
CA ARG A 224 -25.05 -13.83 4.22
C ARG A 224 -25.75 -13.71 5.57
N THR A 225 -26.91 -13.06 5.63
CA THR A 225 -27.72 -12.96 6.85
C THR A 225 -28.38 -14.31 7.21
N SER A 226 -28.67 -15.16 6.22
CA SER A 226 -29.25 -16.49 6.44
C SER A 226 -28.21 -17.51 6.94
N VAL A 227 -26.97 -17.46 6.44
CA VAL A 227 -25.88 -18.36 6.88
C VAL A 227 -25.38 -18.03 8.30
N GLY A 228 -25.41 -16.75 8.71
CA GLY A 228 -25.00 -16.32 10.06
C GLY A 228 -25.94 -16.73 11.20
N LYS A 229 -27.14 -17.27 10.91
CA LYS A 229 -28.09 -17.76 11.92
C LYS A 229 -27.94 -19.25 12.26
N THR A 230 -27.07 -19.97 11.56
CA THR A 230 -26.91 -21.43 11.72
C THR A 230 -25.81 -21.87 12.70
N ASP A 231 -25.00 -20.92 13.20
CA ASP A 231 -23.91 -21.19 14.15
C ASP A 231 -24.09 -20.46 15.49
N SER A 232 -25.33 -20.35 15.99
CA SER A 232 -25.67 -19.80 17.32
C SER A 232 -26.39 -20.82 18.18
#